data_AF-A0A8J5MZS0-F1
#
_entry.id   AF-A0A8J5MZS0-F1
#
_cell.length_a   1.000
_cell.length_b   1.000
_cell.length_c   1.000
_cell.angle_alpha   90.00
_cell.angle_beta   90.00
_cell.angle_gamma   90.00
#
_symmetry.space_group_name_H-M   'P 1'
#
loop_
_entity.id
_entity.type
_entity.pdbx_description
1 polymer ?
#
loop_
_entity_poly.entity_id
_entity_poly.type
_entity_poly.pdbx_seq_one_letter_code
_entity_poly.pdbx_strand_id
1 'polypeptide(L)'
;MNSSSTCTFTANTNLPVTMMNGGPTLNGAVVPIKNGFSATNNSHAAENGETMDEGAMLKTVLDIVLRNKLVTGINSTEKVVEFKHPKELKTLLDVKLERSGCSLEKVKALLEQVVHYSVKTQHPHFYNQLYGGIDEVALTGAWMTEALNTNQYTFEVAPVFMLVEDYMSPSWPKSMAGQMVMAFLSKIGSISNMYAMVMARFNKYPDIKSTGVFGLKPLVAFTSDQLPTVPVTTICPRVDSAAWNPHKMLGISLQCSIFLTRHKGLLHKFCSAQATYLFQQDKHYGVTYDTGDKIIRVWP
;
A
#
# COMPACT_ATOMS: atom_id res chain seq x y z
N MET A 1 9.25 32.00 -22.81
CA MET A 1 8.19 31.27 -23.56
C MET A 1 8.78 29.93 -24.00
N ASN A 2 8.00 28.86 -23.89
CA ASN A 2 8.30 27.41 -24.09
C ASN A 2 8.12 26.64 -22.77
N SER A 3 6.88 26.41 -22.35
CA SER A 3 5.98 25.29 -22.70
C SER A 3 6.16 24.11 -21.76
N SER A 4 5.54 24.22 -20.59
CA SER A 4 5.25 23.12 -19.68
C SER A 4 4.27 22.16 -20.35
N SER A 5 4.73 20.98 -20.73
CA SER A 5 3.89 19.88 -21.18
C SER A 5 3.22 19.23 -19.96
N THR A 6 2.08 19.78 -19.55
CA THR A 6 1.15 19.15 -18.62
C THR A 6 0.48 17.98 -19.35
N CYS A 7 0.69 16.76 -18.88
CA CYS A 7 -0.01 15.58 -19.40
C CYS A 7 -1.39 15.52 -18.76
N THR A 8 -2.42 15.96 -19.49
CA THR A 8 -3.83 15.92 -19.09
C THR A 8 -4.39 14.53 -19.39
N PHE A 9 -4.80 13.78 -18.35
CA PHE A 9 -5.62 12.57 -18.52
C PHE A 9 -7.07 12.99 -18.76
N THR A 10 -7.56 12.86 -19.99
CA THR A 10 -8.98 13.00 -20.33
C THR A 10 -9.68 11.65 -20.12
N ALA A 11 -10.51 11.55 -19.08
CA ALA A 11 -11.44 10.43 -18.92
C ALA A 11 -12.57 10.59 -19.94
N ASN A 12 -12.67 9.65 -20.88
CA ASN A 12 -13.72 9.62 -21.89
C ASN A 12 -14.99 9.00 -21.27
N THR A 13 -15.88 9.82 -20.71
CA THR A 13 -17.09 9.38 -19.98
C THR A 13 -18.29 9.11 -20.90
N ASN A 14 -18.11 8.33 -21.97
CA ASN A 14 -19.20 7.95 -22.87
C ASN A 14 -19.58 6.46 -22.71
N LEU A 15 -19.99 6.08 -21.51
CA LEU A 15 -20.78 4.86 -21.29
C LEU A 15 -22.23 5.27 -20.99
N PRO A 16 -23.22 4.81 -21.77
CA PRO A 16 -24.62 5.09 -21.50
C PRO A 16 -25.07 4.32 -20.26
N VAL A 17 -25.42 5.04 -19.19
CA VAL A 17 -26.11 4.47 -18.03
C VAL A 17 -27.59 4.36 -18.37
N THR A 18 -28.04 3.19 -18.81
CA THR A 18 -29.48 2.90 -18.94
C THR A 18 -30.04 2.56 -17.56
N MET A 19 -30.67 3.53 -16.91
CA MET A 19 -31.49 3.31 -15.71
C MET A 19 -32.74 2.52 -16.11
N MET A 20 -32.75 1.20 -15.90
CA MET A 20 -33.99 0.42 -15.92
C MET A 20 -34.74 0.63 -14.59
N ASN A 21 -35.69 1.56 -14.59
CA ASN A 21 -36.70 1.66 -13.54
C ASN A 21 -37.76 0.57 -13.74
N GLY A 22 -37.75 -0.46 -12.90
CA GLY A 22 -38.81 -1.47 -12.86
C GLY A 22 -38.42 -2.76 -12.14
N GLY A 23 -38.55 -2.79 -10.81
CA GLY A 23 -38.43 -4.00 -9.98
C GLY A 23 -39.20 -3.83 -8.65
N PRO A 24 -39.84 -4.88 -8.11
CA PRO A 24 -40.91 -4.76 -7.13
C PRO A 24 -40.40 -4.37 -5.73
N THR A 25 -41.19 -3.58 -5.02
CA THR A 25 -40.98 -3.25 -3.61
C THR A 25 -41.14 -4.49 -2.74
N LEU A 26 -40.03 -5.05 -2.26
CA LEU A 26 -40.03 -6.09 -1.23
C LEU A 26 -39.90 -5.45 0.15
N ASN A 27 -41.05 -5.15 0.77
CA ASN A 27 -41.16 -5.08 2.22
C ASN A 27 -41.01 -6.52 2.76
N GLY A 28 -39.79 -6.89 3.13
CA GLY A 28 -39.50 -8.21 3.69
C GLY A 28 -38.29 -8.12 4.61
N ALA A 29 -38.47 -8.53 5.86
CA ALA A 29 -37.41 -8.64 6.85
C ALA A 29 -36.20 -9.40 6.27
N VAL A 30 -35.02 -8.79 6.39
CA VAL A 30 -33.75 -9.40 5.97
C VAL A 30 -33.50 -10.63 6.84
N VAL A 31 -33.63 -11.81 6.27
CA VAL A 31 -33.17 -13.06 6.89
C VAL A 31 -31.66 -13.16 6.64
N PRO A 32 -30.80 -13.16 7.68
CA PRO A 32 -29.37 -13.24 7.48
C PRO A 32 -28.97 -14.63 6.97
N ILE A 33 -28.13 -14.65 5.94
CA ILE A 33 -27.48 -15.87 5.43
C ILE A 33 -26.54 -16.40 6.53
N LYS A 34 -26.71 -17.68 6.90
CA LYS A 34 -25.93 -18.41 7.91
C LYS A 34 -24.50 -18.76 7.44
N ASN A 35 -23.72 -17.78 7.02
CA ASN A 35 -22.26 -17.92 6.98
C ASN A 35 -21.73 -17.06 8.14
N GLY A 36 -21.23 -17.71 9.19
CA GLY A 36 -20.93 -17.17 10.53
C GLY A 36 -19.89 -16.05 10.66
N PHE A 37 -19.79 -15.15 9.68
CA PHE A 37 -19.13 -13.87 9.76
C PHE A 37 -20.10 -12.79 9.27
N SER A 38 -21.01 -12.36 10.15
CA SER A 38 -21.77 -11.13 9.93
C SER A 38 -20.87 -9.96 10.31
N ALA A 39 -20.22 -9.37 9.31
CA ALA A 39 -19.64 -8.02 9.42
C ALA A 39 -20.71 -6.92 9.23
N THR A 40 -22.00 -7.29 9.17
CA THR A 40 -23.09 -6.35 8.86
C THR A 40 -23.59 -5.56 10.07
N ASN A 41 -23.08 -5.85 11.27
CA ASN A 41 -23.47 -5.13 12.49
C ASN A 41 -22.25 -4.45 13.13
N ASN A 42 -21.53 -3.63 12.35
CA ASN A 42 -20.71 -2.54 12.92
C ASN A 42 -21.58 -1.40 13.48
N SER A 43 -22.91 -1.59 13.56
CA SER A 43 -23.76 -0.84 14.47
C SER A 43 -23.33 -1.20 15.89
N HIS A 44 -22.43 -0.41 16.46
CA HIS A 44 -22.45 -0.20 17.90
C HIS A 44 -23.86 0.26 18.24
N ALA A 45 -24.74 -0.67 18.65
CA ALA A 45 -25.94 -0.28 19.34
C ALA A 45 -25.45 0.42 20.61
N ALA A 46 -25.57 1.75 20.65
CA ALA A 46 -25.43 2.46 21.89
C ALA A 46 -26.34 1.77 22.92
N GLU A 47 -25.96 1.72 24.19
CA GLU A 47 -26.75 1.11 25.28
C GLU A 47 -28.20 1.65 25.36
N ASN A 48 -28.50 2.74 24.63
CA ASN A 48 -29.79 3.43 24.56
C ASN A 48 -30.58 3.24 23.25
N GLY A 49 -30.16 2.36 22.33
CA GLY A 49 -30.91 2.10 21.08
C GLY A 49 -30.81 3.20 20.02
N GLU A 50 -29.93 4.18 20.18
CA GLU A 50 -29.62 5.17 19.14
C GLU A 50 -28.73 4.53 18.06
N THR A 51 -29.23 4.50 16.83
CA THR A 51 -28.45 4.08 15.66
C THR A 51 -27.44 5.16 15.32
N MET A 52 -26.14 4.81 15.32
CA MET A 52 -25.09 5.71 14.87
C MET A 52 -25.32 6.12 13.41
N ASP A 53 -25.19 7.40 13.09
CA ASP A 53 -25.27 7.91 11.72
C ASP A 53 -24.27 7.17 10.82
N GLU A 54 -24.69 6.88 9.59
CA GLU A 54 -23.89 6.11 8.64
C GLU A 54 -22.57 6.85 8.37
N GLY A 55 -21.45 6.15 8.59
CA GLY A 55 -20.11 6.70 8.40
C GLY A 55 -19.71 7.79 9.40
N ALA A 56 -20.43 8.00 10.51
CA ALA A 56 -20.14 9.06 11.49
C ALA A 56 -18.67 9.10 11.95
N MET A 57 -18.06 7.93 12.15
CA MET A 57 -16.64 7.85 12.53
C MET A 57 -15.71 8.23 11.38
N LEU A 58 -16.01 7.85 10.14
CA LEU A 58 -15.23 8.26 8.97
C LEU A 58 -15.32 9.77 8.75
N LYS A 59 -16.51 10.35 8.93
CA LYS A 59 -16.72 11.81 8.90
C LYS A 59 -15.90 12.50 9.99
N THR A 60 -15.86 11.92 11.19
CA THR A 60 -15.05 12.44 12.30
C THR A 60 -13.55 12.40 11.99
N VAL A 61 -13.05 11.30 11.42
CA VAL A 61 -11.64 11.18 11.02
C VAL A 61 -11.30 12.21 9.93
N LEU A 62 -12.14 12.37 8.92
CA LEU A 62 -11.95 13.37 7.88
C LEU A 62 -11.91 14.79 8.47
N ASP A 63 -12.83 15.11 9.38
CA ASP A 63 -12.86 16.38 10.09
C ASP A 63 -11.56 16.64 10.89
N ILE A 64 -11.08 15.65 11.66
CA ILE A 64 -9.81 15.73 12.38
C ILE A 64 -8.65 16.03 11.41
N VAL A 65 -8.59 15.34 10.28
CA VAL A 65 -7.53 15.51 9.26
C VAL A 65 -7.54 16.92 8.68
N LEU A 66 -8.71 17.44 8.33
CA LEU A 66 -8.87 18.77 7.74
C LEU A 66 -8.61 19.89 8.75
N ARG A 67 -9.20 19.81 9.96
CA ARG A 67 -9.01 20.82 11.02
C ARG A 67 -7.56 20.94 11.45
N ASN A 68 -6.86 19.81 11.58
CA ASN A 68 -5.45 19.78 11.94
C ASN A 68 -4.51 20.04 10.74
N LYS A 69 -5.06 20.33 9.55
CA LYS A 69 -4.30 20.67 8.33
C LYS A 69 -3.20 19.66 8.04
N LEU A 70 -3.55 18.37 8.13
CA LEU A 70 -2.59 17.28 7.99
C LEU A 70 -2.14 17.04 6.55
N VAL A 71 -2.82 17.64 5.57
CA VAL A 71 -2.60 17.42 4.14
C VAL A 71 -2.45 18.76 3.40
N THR A 72 -3.46 19.62 3.52
CA THR A 72 -3.51 20.92 2.85
C THR A 72 -3.48 22.07 3.85
N GLY A 73 -2.97 23.23 3.44
CA GLY A 73 -2.94 24.44 4.26
C GLY A 73 -2.00 24.38 5.48
N ILE A 74 -0.96 23.54 5.42
CA ILE A 74 -0.06 23.21 6.52
C ILE A 74 0.48 24.49 7.21
N ASN A 75 0.34 24.55 8.53
CA ASN A 75 0.81 25.68 9.32
C ASN A 75 2.31 25.53 9.64
N SER A 76 3.14 26.38 9.04
CA SER A 76 4.60 26.37 9.23
C SER A 76 5.07 26.95 10.56
N THR A 77 4.19 27.63 11.30
CA THR A 77 4.51 28.26 12.59
C THR A 77 4.27 27.35 13.80
N GLU A 78 3.57 26.24 13.60
CA GLU A 78 3.31 25.26 14.65
C GLU A 78 4.54 24.39 14.95
N LYS A 79 4.53 23.77 16.13
CA LYS A 79 5.54 22.77 16.46
C LYS A 79 5.42 21.56 15.52
N VAL A 80 6.57 21.07 15.05
CA VAL A 80 6.69 19.80 14.30
C VAL A 80 6.20 18.62 15.14
N VAL A 81 6.43 18.65 16.46
CA VAL A 81 5.99 17.63 17.41
C VAL A 81 5.86 18.24 18.81
N GLU A 82 4.81 17.88 19.53
CA GLU A 82 4.74 18.10 20.98
C GLU A 82 5.43 16.94 21.70
N PHE A 83 6.75 17.02 21.82
CA PHE A 83 7.55 15.91 22.32
C PHE A 83 7.24 15.57 23.79
N LYS A 84 7.07 14.27 24.06
CA LYS A 84 6.87 13.69 25.38
C LYS A 84 7.73 12.46 25.55
N HIS A 85 8.36 12.29 26.72
CA HIS A 85 9.11 11.07 27.00
C HIS A 85 8.16 9.86 27.11
N PRO A 86 8.62 8.62 26.82
CA PRO A 86 7.74 7.45 26.80
C PRO A 86 6.93 7.21 28.08
N LYS A 87 7.49 7.51 29.26
CA LYS A 87 6.77 7.37 30.54
C LYS A 87 5.64 8.39 30.68
N GLU A 88 5.88 9.63 30.27
CA GLU A 88 4.90 10.71 30.29
C GLU A 88 3.80 10.43 29.27
N LEU A 89 4.16 10.07 28.03
CA LEU A 89 3.21 9.80 26.95
C LEU A 89 2.28 8.60 27.28
N LYS A 90 2.80 7.56 27.92
CA LYS A 90 2.00 6.43 28.41
C LYS A 90 0.97 6.82 29.47
N THR A 91 1.22 7.91 30.19
CA THR A 91 0.29 8.42 31.21
C THR A 91 -0.77 9.31 30.56
N LEU A 92 -0.42 9.99 29.46
CA LEU A 92 -1.30 10.87 28.70
C LEU A 92 -2.24 10.12 27.73
N LEU A 93 -1.76 9.01 27.14
CA LEU A 93 -2.49 8.16 26.21
C LEU A 93 -2.98 6.88 26.90
N ASP A 94 -4.27 6.83 27.23
CA ASP A 94 -4.90 5.61 27.77
C ASP A 94 -5.26 4.61 26.65
N VAL A 95 -4.22 3.96 26.12
CA VAL A 95 -4.32 2.97 25.02
C VAL A 95 -4.31 1.53 25.53
N LYS A 96 -4.64 1.30 26.80
CA LYS A 96 -4.72 -0.05 27.36
C LYS A 96 -5.87 -0.81 26.72
N LEU A 97 -5.58 -2.03 26.27
CA LEU A 97 -6.59 -2.92 25.73
C LEU A 97 -7.36 -3.57 26.88
N GLU A 98 -8.65 -3.30 26.94
CA GLU A 98 -9.58 -3.91 27.90
C GLU A 98 -10.50 -4.91 27.19
N ARG A 99 -11.04 -5.87 27.96
CA ARG A 99 -12.01 -6.83 27.42
C ARG A 99 -13.37 -6.18 27.12
N SER A 100 -13.75 -5.21 27.94
CA SER A 100 -14.84 -4.30 27.65
C SER A 100 -14.39 -3.33 26.56
N GLY A 101 -15.25 -3.09 25.56
CA GLY A 101 -15.05 -1.99 24.62
C GLY A 101 -15.05 -0.63 25.32
N CYS A 102 -14.83 0.43 24.57
CA CYS A 102 -14.95 1.80 25.08
C CYS A 102 -16.00 2.60 24.32
N SER A 103 -16.42 3.72 24.90
CA SER A 103 -17.36 4.63 24.23
C SER A 103 -16.74 5.28 23.00
N LEU A 104 -17.59 5.66 22.05
CA LEU A 104 -17.17 6.34 20.82
C LEU A 104 -16.48 7.66 21.12
N GLU A 105 -16.92 8.33 22.17
CA GLU A 105 -16.41 9.61 22.69
C GLU A 105 -14.97 9.43 23.19
N LYS A 106 -14.68 8.30 23.85
CA LYS A 106 -13.30 7.94 24.22
C LYS A 106 -12.45 7.73 22.97
N VAL A 107 -12.96 7.03 21.95
CA VAL A 107 -12.24 6.83 20.68
C VAL A 107 -11.93 8.17 20.00
N LYS A 108 -12.90 9.07 19.90
CA LYS A 108 -12.72 10.41 19.31
C LYS A 108 -11.67 11.23 20.08
N ALA A 109 -11.74 11.23 21.41
CA ALA A 109 -10.74 11.91 22.25
C ALA A 109 -9.33 11.32 22.04
N LEU A 110 -9.22 9.99 21.94
CA LEU A 110 -7.95 9.33 21.65
C LEU A 110 -7.41 9.69 20.26
N LEU A 111 -8.25 9.77 19.23
CA LEU A 111 -7.83 10.19 17.89
C LEU A 111 -7.23 11.60 17.88
N GLU A 112 -7.84 12.54 18.60
CA GLU A 112 -7.31 13.90 18.74
C GLU A 112 -5.96 13.91 19.49
N GLN A 113 -5.83 13.12 20.57
CA GLN A 113 -4.57 12.99 21.29
C GLN A 113 -3.47 12.35 20.43
N VAL A 114 -3.82 11.36 19.61
CA VAL A 114 -2.88 10.73 18.65
C VAL A 114 -2.35 11.78 17.69
N VAL A 115 -3.21 12.62 17.11
CA VAL A 115 -2.76 13.70 16.22
C VAL A 115 -1.90 14.73 16.97
N HIS A 116 -2.31 15.12 18.18
CA HIS A 116 -1.62 16.14 18.96
C HIS A 116 -0.18 15.76 19.35
N TYR A 117 0.03 14.50 19.79
CA TYR A 117 1.35 14.02 20.22
C TYR A 117 2.16 13.35 19.11
N SER A 118 1.60 13.18 17.91
CA SER A 118 2.34 12.64 16.77
C SER A 118 3.24 13.67 16.12
N VAL A 119 4.32 13.19 15.49
CA VAL A 119 5.17 14.02 14.65
C VAL A 119 4.41 14.40 13.38
N LYS A 120 4.34 15.69 13.07
CA LYS A 120 3.75 16.22 11.84
C LYS A 120 4.75 16.05 10.70
N THR A 121 4.79 14.87 10.09
CA THR A 121 5.73 14.56 8.99
C THR A 121 5.46 15.38 7.73
N GLN A 122 4.27 15.95 7.60
CA GLN A 122 3.90 16.89 6.57
C GLN A 122 4.51 18.29 6.76
N HIS A 123 5.02 18.62 7.95
CA HIS A 123 5.50 19.96 8.28
C HIS A 123 6.71 20.38 7.40
N PRO A 124 6.78 21.63 6.88
CA PRO A 124 7.87 22.06 6.00
C PRO A 124 9.27 21.99 6.62
N HIS A 125 9.34 22.06 7.95
CA HIS A 125 10.58 21.96 8.73
C HIS A 125 10.86 20.55 9.28
N PHE A 126 10.19 19.52 8.76
CA PHE A 126 10.49 18.12 9.08
C PHE A 126 11.58 17.59 8.13
N TYR A 127 12.80 17.44 8.64
CA TYR A 127 13.97 16.95 7.88
C TYR A 127 14.57 15.66 8.45
N ASN A 128 13.85 14.99 9.35
CA ASN A 128 14.40 13.87 10.13
C ASN A 128 14.50 12.57 9.33
N GLN A 129 13.68 12.40 8.29
CA GLN A 129 13.56 11.15 7.54
C GLN A 129 13.79 11.40 6.05
N LEU A 130 13.98 10.31 5.30
CA LEU A 130 14.09 10.34 3.84
C LEU A 130 12.72 10.54 3.14
N TYR A 131 11.68 10.83 3.91
CA TYR A 131 10.35 11.16 3.45
C TYR A 131 9.85 12.36 4.27
N GLY A 132 8.89 13.09 3.72
CA GLY A 132 8.28 14.25 4.35
C GLY A 132 7.25 14.84 3.40
N GLY A 133 6.30 15.59 3.95
CA GLY A 133 5.12 15.98 3.17
C GLY A 133 4.12 14.83 3.02
N ILE A 134 2.94 15.17 2.52
CA ILE A 134 1.94 14.21 2.05
C ILE A 134 1.22 14.81 0.87
N ASP A 135 1.02 14.02 -0.18
CA ASP A 135 0.24 14.40 -1.34
C ASP A 135 -1.24 14.01 -1.14
N GLU A 136 -2.16 14.92 -1.42
CA GLU A 136 -3.60 14.73 -1.20
C GLU A 136 -4.17 13.61 -2.09
N VAL A 137 -3.70 13.50 -3.33
CA VAL A 137 -4.11 12.46 -4.27
C VAL A 137 -3.59 11.10 -3.80
N ALA A 138 -2.34 11.04 -3.34
CA ALA A 138 -1.75 9.83 -2.78
C ALA A 138 -2.45 9.38 -1.49
N LEU A 139 -2.88 10.30 -0.62
CA LEU A 139 -3.66 9.95 0.57
C LEU A 139 -5.05 9.43 0.19
N THR A 140 -5.71 10.08 -0.78
CA THR A 140 -7.04 9.65 -1.26
C THR A 140 -6.97 8.23 -1.83
N GLY A 141 -5.96 7.93 -2.64
CA GLY A 141 -5.72 6.59 -3.15
C GLY A 141 -5.50 5.57 -2.01
N ALA A 142 -4.68 5.93 -1.00
CA ALA A 142 -4.44 5.07 0.15
C ALA A 142 -5.73 4.77 0.95
N TRP A 143 -6.54 5.78 1.24
CA TRP A 143 -7.82 5.58 1.93
C TRP A 143 -8.79 4.72 1.12
N MET A 144 -8.83 4.88 -0.20
CA MET A 144 -9.65 4.04 -1.06
C MET A 144 -9.17 2.58 -1.05
N THR A 145 -7.85 2.36 -1.10
CA THR A 145 -7.27 1.02 -1.01
C THR A 145 -7.60 0.34 0.32
N GLU A 146 -7.49 1.05 1.45
CA GLU A 146 -7.85 0.52 2.77
C GLU A 146 -9.36 0.25 2.90
N ALA A 147 -10.20 1.13 2.34
CA ALA A 147 -11.65 0.94 2.34
C ALA A 147 -12.09 -0.28 1.52
N LEU A 148 -11.41 -0.57 0.40
CA LEU A 148 -11.69 -1.73 -0.45
C LEU A 148 -11.18 -3.05 0.15
N ASN A 149 -10.25 -2.99 1.12
CA ASN A 149 -9.77 -4.10 1.94
C ASN A 149 -9.60 -5.42 1.16
N THR A 150 -8.92 -5.35 0.02
CA THR A 150 -8.63 -6.51 -0.83
C THR A 150 -7.14 -6.84 -0.82
N ASN A 151 -6.78 -7.95 -1.47
CA ASN A 151 -5.42 -8.45 -1.51
C ASN A 151 -4.98 -8.71 -2.95
N GLN A 152 -3.81 -8.20 -3.32
CA GLN A 152 -3.32 -8.19 -4.70
C GLN A 152 -2.61 -9.49 -5.11
N TYR A 153 -3.21 -10.68 -4.93
CA TYR A 153 -2.56 -11.96 -5.33
C TYR A 153 -3.18 -12.59 -6.59
N THR A 154 -4.49 -12.48 -6.78
CA THR A 154 -5.21 -13.01 -7.95
C THR A 154 -6.16 -11.97 -8.52
N PHE A 155 -6.37 -12.07 -9.83
CA PHE A 155 -7.22 -11.13 -10.56
C PHE A 155 -8.68 -11.19 -10.08
N GLU A 156 -9.11 -12.34 -9.57
CA GLU A 156 -10.46 -12.54 -9.04
C GLU A 156 -10.81 -11.64 -7.86
N VAL A 157 -9.86 -11.37 -6.96
CA VAL A 157 -10.11 -10.57 -5.75
C VAL A 157 -9.69 -9.11 -5.91
N ALA A 158 -8.75 -8.81 -6.82
CA ALA A 158 -8.20 -7.46 -6.99
C ALA A 158 -8.04 -7.05 -8.48
N PRO A 159 -9.07 -7.18 -9.33
CA PRO A 159 -8.93 -7.02 -10.79
C PRO A 159 -8.44 -5.62 -11.17
N VAL A 160 -9.02 -4.57 -10.56
CA VAL A 160 -8.66 -3.18 -10.86
C VAL A 160 -7.23 -2.88 -10.43
N PHE A 161 -6.83 -3.28 -9.22
CA PHE A 161 -5.48 -3.03 -8.71
C PHE A 161 -4.41 -3.73 -9.54
N MET A 162 -4.70 -4.93 -10.04
CA MET A 162 -3.76 -5.68 -10.87
C MET A 162 -3.63 -5.09 -12.28
N LEU A 163 -4.72 -4.57 -12.86
CA LEU A 163 -4.64 -3.79 -14.10
C LEU A 163 -3.88 -2.49 -13.91
N VAL A 164 -4.11 -1.77 -12.80
CA VAL A 164 -3.37 -0.53 -12.50
C VAL A 164 -1.87 -0.83 -12.37
N GLU A 165 -1.48 -1.91 -11.69
CA GLU A 165 -0.08 -2.37 -11.63
C GLU A 165 0.48 -2.67 -13.02
N ASP A 166 -0.28 -3.37 -13.87
CA ASP A 166 0.10 -3.67 -15.25
C ASP A 166 0.26 -2.39 -16.09
N TYR A 167 -0.66 -1.43 -16.01
CA TYR A 167 -0.60 -0.16 -16.75
C TYR A 167 0.55 0.75 -16.30
N MET A 168 0.94 0.68 -15.03
CA MET A 168 2.10 1.43 -14.55
C MET A 168 3.40 0.93 -15.21
N SER A 169 3.55 -0.37 -15.47
CA SER A 169 4.82 -0.94 -15.95
C SER A 169 5.29 -0.42 -17.33
N PRO A 170 4.44 -0.25 -18.37
CA PRO A 170 4.84 0.29 -19.67
C PRO A 170 5.03 1.81 -19.70
N SER A 171 4.43 2.53 -18.74
CA SER A 171 4.31 3.99 -18.78
C SER A 171 5.55 4.73 -18.25
N TRP A 172 6.58 4.01 -17.77
CA TRP A 172 7.74 4.65 -17.16
C TRP A 172 8.71 5.18 -18.21
N PRO A 173 9.30 6.38 -17.99
CA PRO A 173 10.30 6.92 -18.88
C PRO A 173 11.42 5.91 -19.13
N LYS A 174 11.83 5.75 -20.40
CA LYS A 174 12.96 4.87 -20.77
C LYS A 174 14.25 5.20 -19.99
N SER A 175 14.37 6.45 -19.51
CA SER A 175 15.46 6.92 -18.65
C SER A 175 15.41 6.37 -17.21
N MET A 176 14.26 5.95 -16.71
CA MET A 176 14.10 5.39 -15.36
C MET A 176 14.23 3.86 -15.33
N ALA A 177 13.74 3.15 -16.34
CA ALA A 177 13.67 1.69 -16.32
C ALA A 177 14.39 0.99 -17.49
N GLY A 178 14.76 1.69 -18.56
CA GLY A 178 15.33 1.05 -19.75
C GLY A 178 14.43 -0.07 -20.28
N GLN A 179 14.97 -1.29 -20.38
CA GLN A 179 14.24 -2.52 -20.76
C GLN A 179 13.69 -3.31 -19.54
N MET A 180 13.82 -2.79 -18.32
CA MET A 180 13.30 -3.45 -17.12
C MET A 180 11.78 -3.42 -17.09
N VAL A 181 11.20 -4.41 -16.43
CA VAL A 181 9.78 -4.43 -16.08
C VAL A 181 9.60 -4.39 -14.58
N MET A 182 8.48 -3.81 -14.14
CA MET A 182 8.09 -3.90 -12.74
C MET A 182 7.78 -5.34 -12.40
N ALA A 183 8.46 -5.83 -11.36
CA ALA A 183 8.31 -7.19 -10.90
C ALA A 183 7.20 -7.30 -9.83
N PHE A 184 7.18 -6.35 -8.91
CA PHE A 184 6.13 -6.19 -7.90
C PHE A 184 6.24 -4.85 -7.18
N LEU A 185 5.13 -4.44 -6.58
CA LEU A 185 5.09 -3.46 -5.49
C LEU A 185 5.32 -4.16 -4.14
N SER A 186 6.23 -3.62 -3.32
CA SER A 186 6.45 -4.07 -1.95
C SER A 186 6.27 -2.97 -0.94
N LYS A 187 6.02 -3.41 0.28
CA LYS A 187 5.85 -2.57 1.46
C LYS A 187 7.19 -1.99 1.98
N ILE A 188 8.35 -2.59 1.64
CA ILE A 188 9.63 -2.22 2.25
C ILE A 188 10.77 -2.31 1.23
N GLY A 189 11.52 -1.22 1.04
CA GLY A 189 12.66 -1.20 0.10
C GLY A 189 13.77 -2.20 0.39
N SER A 190 13.99 -2.56 1.66
CA SER A 190 14.95 -3.62 2.04
C SER A 190 14.56 -4.99 1.50
N ILE A 191 13.26 -5.27 1.35
CA ILE A 191 12.77 -6.50 0.73
C ILE A 191 13.17 -6.50 -0.75
N SER A 192 12.99 -5.39 -1.48
CA SER A 192 13.44 -5.27 -2.87
C SER A 192 14.94 -5.59 -3.04
N ASN A 193 15.81 -5.15 -2.11
CA ASN A 193 17.24 -5.51 -2.12
C ASN A 193 17.47 -7.00 -1.84
N MET A 194 16.71 -7.60 -0.92
CA MET A 194 16.74 -9.05 -0.68
C MET A 194 16.38 -9.82 -1.96
N TYR A 195 15.33 -9.40 -2.68
CA TYR A 195 14.95 -9.99 -3.96
C TYR A 195 16.06 -9.89 -4.99
N ALA A 196 16.75 -8.75 -5.10
CA ALA A 196 17.90 -8.61 -5.99
C ALA A 196 18.97 -9.69 -5.71
N MET A 197 19.35 -9.85 -4.44
CA MET A 197 20.36 -10.84 -4.04
C MET A 197 19.90 -12.27 -4.29
N VAL A 198 18.66 -12.59 -3.92
CA VAL A 198 18.12 -13.94 -4.05
C VAL A 198 17.88 -14.31 -5.52
N MET A 199 17.42 -13.37 -6.34
CA MET A 199 17.33 -13.54 -7.80
C MET A 199 18.70 -13.77 -8.41
N ALA A 200 19.71 -12.96 -8.06
CA ALA A 200 21.07 -13.14 -8.58
C ALA A 200 21.62 -14.53 -8.23
N ARG A 201 21.37 -14.99 -6.99
CA ARG A 201 21.74 -16.33 -6.53
C ARG A 201 21.02 -17.43 -7.30
N PHE A 202 19.70 -17.32 -7.45
CA PHE A 202 18.90 -18.31 -8.19
C PHE A 202 19.24 -18.33 -9.68
N ASN A 203 19.53 -17.18 -10.29
CA ASN A 203 19.96 -17.11 -11.68
C ASN A 203 21.28 -17.86 -11.92
N LYS A 204 22.21 -17.77 -10.96
CA LYS A 204 23.51 -18.45 -11.03
C LYS A 204 23.45 -19.93 -10.63
N TYR A 205 22.61 -20.26 -9.65
CA TYR A 205 22.42 -21.62 -9.12
C TYR A 205 20.93 -21.93 -9.00
N PRO A 206 20.26 -22.37 -10.09
CA PRO A 206 18.82 -22.61 -10.08
C PRO A 206 18.38 -23.70 -9.10
N ASP A 207 19.19 -24.75 -8.95
CA ASP A 207 18.87 -25.90 -8.08
C ASP A 207 18.90 -25.53 -6.58
N ILE A 208 19.42 -24.35 -6.23
CA ILE A 208 19.56 -23.91 -4.84
C ILE A 208 18.23 -23.86 -4.08
N LYS A 209 17.11 -23.74 -4.81
CA LYS A 209 15.77 -23.75 -4.24
C LYS A 209 15.43 -25.11 -3.60
N SER A 210 15.92 -26.21 -4.17
CA SER A 210 15.67 -27.57 -3.69
C SER A 210 16.84 -28.14 -2.89
N THR A 211 18.07 -27.78 -3.23
CA THR A 211 19.29 -28.34 -2.61
C THR A 211 19.81 -27.51 -1.44
N GLY A 212 19.34 -26.27 -1.28
CA GLY A 212 19.87 -25.33 -0.30
C GLY A 212 21.29 -24.85 -0.65
N VAL A 213 21.94 -24.19 0.31
CA VAL A 213 23.28 -23.59 0.10
C VAL A 213 24.43 -24.54 0.47
N PHE A 214 24.13 -25.70 1.07
CA PHE A 214 25.13 -26.63 1.55
C PHE A 214 25.89 -27.26 0.37
N GLY A 215 27.23 -27.30 0.47
CA GLY A 215 28.10 -27.81 -0.61
C GLY A 215 28.45 -26.78 -1.69
N LEU A 216 27.87 -25.57 -1.67
CA LEU A 216 28.32 -24.49 -2.55
C LEU A 216 29.59 -23.82 -2.02
N LYS A 217 30.42 -23.32 -2.94
CA LYS A 217 31.49 -22.39 -2.57
C LYS A 217 30.87 -21.14 -1.93
N PRO A 218 31.55 -20.51 -0.94
CA PRO A 218 31.07 -19.27 -0.33
C PRO A 218 30.70 -18.22 -1.39
N LEU A 219 29.46 -17.72 -1.31
CA LEU A 219 28.98 -16.67 -2.18
C LEU A 219 29.34 -15.31 -1.57
N VAL A 220 29.88 -14.42 -2.40
CA VAL A 220 30.32 -13.08 -1.97
C VAL A 220 29.54 -12.02 -2.74
N ALA A 221 28.98 -11.06 -2.02
CA ALA A 221 28.37 -9.86 -2.58
C ALA A 221 29.19 -8.64 -2.16
N PHE A 222 29.38 -7.71 -3.08
CA PHE A 222 30.09 -6.46 -2.83
C PHE A 222 29.07 -5.32 -2.76
N THR A 223 29.23 -4.45 -1.78
CA THR A 223 28.47 -3.21 -1.64
C THR A 223 29.42 -2.08 -1.24
N SER A 224 29.00 -0.85 -1.52
CA SER A 224 29.70 0.34 -1.04
C SER A 224 29.67 0.39 0.49
N ASP A 225 30.71 0.97 1.09
CA ASP A 225 30.80 1.25 2.53
C ASP A 225 29.73 2.25 2.98
N GLN A 226 29.37 3.17 2.08
CA GLN A 226 28.21 4.03 2.19
C GLN A 226 27.15 3.54 1.21
N LEU A 227 25.99 3.06 1.68
CA LEU A 227 24.84 2.68 0.85
C LEU A 227 24.11 3.96 0.37
N PRO A 228 24.38 4.49 -0.84
CA PRO A 228 23.81 5.77 -1.24
C PRO A 228 22.42 5.53 -1.83
N THR A 229 21.43 6.32 -1.42
CA THR A 229 20.20 6.48 -2.20
C THR A 229 20.54 7.28 -3.45
N VAL A 230 20.55 6.64 -4.62
CA VAL A 230 20.80 7.32 -5.89
C VAL A 230 19.49 7.91 -6.46
N PRO A 231 19.54 9.09 -7.10
CA PRO A 231 18.40 9.61 -7.85
C PRO A 231 17.99 8.67 -8.98
N VAL A 232 16.68 8.56 -9.23
CA VAL A 232 16.10 7.66 -10.26
C VAL A 232 16.58 8.02 -11.67
N THR A 233 16.95 9.28 -11.90
CA THR A 233 17.50 9.78 -13.16
C THR A 233 18.87 9.19 -13.53
N THR A 234 19.46 8.35 -12.68
CA THR A 234 20.80 7.75 -12.85
C THR A 234 20.78 6.23 -12.81
N ILE A 235 19.62 5.56 -13.01
CA ILE A 235 19.61 4.09 -13.13
C ILE A 235 20.40 3.70 -14.39
N CYS A 236 21.58 3.12 -14.17
CA CYS A 236 22.49 2.73 -15.22
C CYS A 236 21.79 1.70 -16.15
N PRO A 237 21.79 1.90 -17.48
CA PRO A 237 21.12 1.01 -18.42
C PRO A 237 21.81 -0.35 -18.57
N ARG A 238 22.76 -0.70 -17.70
CA ARG A 238 23.42 -2.02 -17.62
C ARG A 238 23.09 -2.80 -16.35
N VAL A 239 22.33 -2.25 -15.40
CA VAL A 239 21.95 -2.97 -14.17
C VAL A 239 20.93 -4.08 -14.45
N ASP A 240 21.00 -5.18 -13.71
CA ASP A 240 20.07 -6.32 -13.83
C ASP A 240 18.74 -6.11 -13.12
N SER A 241 18.79 -5.40 -12.00
CA SER A 241 17.62 -5.05 -11.18
C SER A 241 17.80 -3.71 -10.49
N ALA A 242 16.70 -3.10 -10.06
CA ALA A 242 16.70 -1.86 -9.30
C ALA A 242 15.60 -1.87 -8.24
N ALA A 243 15.88 -1.27 -7.08
CA ALA A 243 14.91 -1.02 -6.04
C ALA A 243 14.63 0.49 -5.96
N TRP A 244 13.36 0.87 -6.02
CA TRP A 244 12.95 2.27 -6.01
C TRP A 244 11.85 2.51 -4.97
N ASN A 245 11.91 3.61 -4.24
CA ASN A 245 10.95 3.96 -3.19
C ASN A 245 10.25 5.28 -3.52
N PRO A 246 9.14 5.27 -4.27
CA PRO A 246 8.35 6.47 -4.52
C PRO A 246 7.92 7.20 -3.24
N HIS A 247 7.65 6.47 -2.15
CA HIS A 247 7.25 7.07 -0.87
C HIS A 247 8.32 7.96 -0.20
N LYS A 248 9.53 8.03 -0.76
CA LYS A 248 10.59 8.94 -0.30
C LYS A 248 10.47 10.26 -1.03
N MET A 249 11.10 10.37 -2.19
CA MET A 249 11.24 11.63 -2.92
C MET A 249 9.98 12.06 -3.69
N LEU A 250 9.04 11.15 -3.98
CA LEU A 250 7.80 11.50 -4.70
C LEU A 250 6.62 11.80 -3.77
N GLY A 251 6.81 11.76 -2.44
CA GLY A 251 5.75 12.11 -1.48
C GLY A 251 4.54 11.17 -1.48
N ILE A 252 4.64 9.99 -2.11
CA ILE A 252 3.58 8.98 -2.09
C ILE A 252 3.41 8.45 -0.65
N SER A 253 2.16 8.18 -0.25
CA SER A 253 1.82 7.58 1.04
C SER A 253 2.66 6.34 1.34
N LEU A 254 3.16 6.25 2.57
CA LEU A 254 3.84 5.05 3.06
C LEU A 254 2.81 3.91 3.17
N GLN A 255 3.09 2.70 2.70
CA GLN A 255 4.34 2.18 2.13
C GLN A 255 4.24 1.94 0.62
N CYS A 256 5.22 2.42 -0.16
CA CYS A 256 5.28 2.16 -1.60
C CYS A 256 6.72 1.96 -2.10
N SER A 257 7.13 0.72 -2.33
CA SER A 257 8.43 0.36 -2.93
C SER A 257 8.21 -0.47 -4.18
N ILE A 258 9.09 -0.30 -5.15
CA ILE A 258 9.05 -0.94 -6.46
C ILE A 258 10.33 -1.74 -6.62
N PHE A 259 10.19 -2.98 -7.07
CA PHE A 259 11.31 -3.77 -7.57
C PHE A 259 11.22 -3.93 -9.10
N LEU A 260 12.32 -3.60 -9.77
CA LEU A 260 12.49 -3.67 -11.22
C LEU A 260 13.50 -4.76 -11.57
N THR A 261 13.25 -5.51 -12.64
CA THR A 261 14.23 -6.47 -13.18
C THR A 261 14.16 -6.58 -14.70
N ARG A 262 15.29 -6.91 -15.34
CA ARG A 262 15.32 -7.31 -16.76
C ARG A 262 14.92 -8.77 -16.98
N HIS A 263 14.99 -9.57 -15.92
CA HIS A 263 14.88 -11.03 -15.98
C HIS A 263 13.41 -11.46 -15.86
N LYS A 264 12.64 -11.30 -16.94
CA LYS A 264 11.21 -11.68 -16.99
C LYS A 264 11.03 -13.16 -16.63
N GLY A 265 10.06 -13.44 -15.77
CA GLY A 265 9.72 -14.81 -15.35
C GLY A 265 10.68 -15.47 -14.37
N LEU A 266 11.86 -14.90 -14.09
CA LEU A 266 12.81 -15.47 -13.15
C LEU A 266 12.26 -15.47 -11.71
N LEU A 267 11.53 -14.43 -11.32
CA LEU A 267 10.82 -14.37 -10.04
C LEU A 267 9.74 -15.44 -9.92
N HIS A 268 8.96 -15.68 -10.98
CA HIS A 268 7.96 -16.74 -10.96
C HIS A 268 8.63 -18.10 -10.71
N LYS A 269 9.70 -18.42 -11.45
CA LYS A 269 10.44 -19.68 -11.26
C LYS A 269 11.00 -19.82 -9.84
N PHE A 270 11.52 -18.73 -9.29
CA PHE A 270 12.09 -18.71 -7.96
C PHE A 270 11.02 -18.80 -6.86
N CYS A 271 10.00 -17.93 -6.89
CA CYS A 271 9.00 -17.78 -5.82
C CYS A 271 7.87 -18.81 -5.89
N SER A 272 7.50 -19.31 -7.06
CA SER A 272 6.29 -20.13 -7.23
C SER A 272 6.33 -21.37 -6.35
N ALA A 273 5.28 -21.55 -5.56
CA ALA A 273 5.04 -22.74 -4.77
C ALA A 273 3.98 -23.64 -5.41
N GLN A 274 3.35 -23.19 -6.51
CA GLN A 274 2.28 -23.90 -7.22
C GLN A 274 1.14 -24.33 -6.28
N ALA A 275 0.78 -23.44 -5.36
CA ALA A 275 -0.28 -23.67 -4.39
C ALA A 275 -1.64 -23.77 -5.10
N THR A 276 -2.14 -24.99 -5.28
CA THR A 276 -3.36 -25.30 -6.05
C THR A 276 -4.63 -24.68 -5.48
N TYR A 277 -4.65 -24.39 -4.18
CA TYR A 277 -5.78 -23.75 -3.51
C TYR A 277 -5.91 -22.24 -3.81
N LEU A 278 -4.84 -21.61 -4.30
CA LEU A 278 -4.79 -20.15 -4.55
C LEU A 278 -4.62 -19.83 -6.05
N PHE A 279 -3.80 -20.61 -6.75
CA PHE A 279 -3.46 -20.42 -8.17
C PHE A 279 -4.00 -21.57 -9.03
N GLN A 280 -5.33 -21.69 -9.05
CA GLN A 280 -6.05 -22.60 -9.94
C GLN A 280 -5.75 -22.28 -11.41
N GLN A 281 -5.54 -23.32 -12.22
CA GLN A 281 -5.19 -23.17 -13.64
C GLN A 281 -6.42 -23.19 -14.56
N ASP A 282 -7.56 -23.62 -14.04
CA ASP A 282 -8.84 -23.81 -14.71
C ASP A 282 -9.80 -22.62 -14.55
N LYS A 283 -9.25 -21.40 -14.37
CA LYS A 283 -10.04 -20.18 -14.24
C LYS A 283 -10.61 -19.72 -15.59
N HIS A 284 -11.72 -18.99 -15.52
CA HIS A 284 -12.41 -18.43 -16.69
C HIS A 284 -11.72 -17.17 -17.28
N TYR A 285 -10.57 -16.77 -16.75
CA TYR A 285 -9.74 -15.66 -17.22
C TYR A 285 -8.28 -16.10 -17.37
N GLY A 286 -7.47 -15.28 -18.06
CA GLY A 286 -6.05 -15.56 -18.23
C GLY A 286 -5.29 -15.56 -16.90
N VAL A 287 -4.87 -16.73 -16.42
CA VAL A 287 -4.14 -16.89 -15.15
C VAL A 287 -2.79 -16.18 -15.13
N THR A 288 -2.30 -15.67 -16.26
CA THR A 288 -1.09 -14.83 -16.35
C THR A 288 -1.19 -13.52 -15.58
N TYR A 289 -2.43 -13.05 -15.35
CA TYR A 289 -2.68 -11.89 -14.50
C TYR A 289 -2.37 -12.21 -13.04
N ASP A 290 -2.55 -13.44 -12.55
CA ASP A 290 -2.23 -13.79 -11.18
C ASP A 290 -0.73 -13.60 -10.89
N THR A 291 -0.41 -12.62 -10.05
CA THR A 291 0.97 -12.23 -9.73
C THR A 291 1.45 -12.76 -8.38
N GLY A 292 0.57 -13.32 -7.56
CA GLY A 292 0.91 -13.76 -6.20
C GLY A 292 2.06 -14.77 -6.15
N ASP A 293 2.14 -15.67 -7.13
CA ASP A 293 3.19 -16.71 -7.20
C ASP A 293 4.56 -16.17 -7.68
N LYS A 294 4.64 -14.86 -7.98
CA LYS A 294 5.89 -14.17 -8.33
C LYS A 294 6.56 -13.55 -7.09
N ILE A 295 5.91 -13.59 -5.93
CA ILE A 295 6.28 -12.79 -4.75
C ILE A 295 6.23 -13.66 -3.48
N ILE A 296 7.35 -13.81 -2.78
CA ILE A 296 7.42 -14.12 -1.35
C ILE A 296 6.84 -12.94 -0.55
N ARG A 297 5.65 -13.13 0.03
CA ARG A 297 5.10 -12.22 1.04
C ARG A 297 5.18 -12.83 2.42
N VAL A 298 5.60 -12.02 3.37
CA VAL A 298 5.46 -12.32 4.79
C VAL A 298 4.18 -11.60 5.24
N TRP A 299 3.20 -12.36 5.74
CA TRP A 299 2.05 -11.79 6.42
C TRP A 299 2.52 -11.14 7.74
N PRO A 300 2.08 -9.92 8.09
CA PRO A 300 2.24 -9.42 9.44
C PRO A 300 1.38 -10.22 10.43
#